data_AF-A0A6B9V7W5-F1
#
_entry.id   AF-A0A6B9V7W5-F1
#
_cell.length_a   1.000
_cell.length_b   1.000
_cell.length_c   1.000
_cell.angle_alpha   90.00
_cell.angle_beta   90.00
_cell.angle_gamma   90.00
#
_symmetry.space_group_name_H-M   'P 1'
#
loop_
_entity.id
_entity.type
_entity.pdbx_description
1 polymer ?
#
loop_
_entity_poly.entity_id
_entity_poly.type
_entity_poly.pdbx_seq_one_letter_code
_entity_poly.pdbx_strand_id
1 'polypeptide(L)'
;MQKKIIGARHYLKGQPSARDIVGHGTHTASIAAGNKVVGESFYGIAEGVARGGIPSARIAAYSMCSKRECRADVILVAFDDAIADGVDLITILIGTDEQMTFDEYIIAIGSFQTMEKRDLHYKRCRIIDNVLLGNGLMLSGKSINGFASNGTKILLIHVKFASSPKCPSDKDTEFCFCLDPKRIKGKIVLCRTSFGYSAGLASGAFGSISISYEYEAQVVSYPALGIDPEAYDVALSYANSTTTPCAEILSSTDFINNTALIIAEFSSVGPNMQIREIMKPDISAPGIEILAAYSPLAPPSQDKTDKRSVKYNILSGTSMSCPHVAGAATYVKTFRPD
;
A
#
# COMPACT_ATOMS: atom_id res chain seq x y z
N MET A 1 -25.99 -9.04 19.40
CA MET A 1 -24.93 -8.08 19.76
C MET A 1 -23.62 -8.52 19.15
N GLN A 2 -22.98 -7.66 18.37
CA GLN A 2 -21.69 -7.94 17.72
C GLN A 2 -20.61 -8.00 18.81
N LYS A 3 -20.05 -9.19 19.08
CA LYS A 3 -19.11 -9.37 20.20
C LYS A 3 -17.67 -8.92 19.87
N LYS A 4 -17.34 -8.59 18.61
CA LYS A 4 -15.95 -8.33 18.20
C LYS A 4 -15.53 -6.87 18.36
N ILE A 5 -16.29 -5.96 17.75
CA ILE A 5 -16.15 -4.51 17.93
C ILE A 5 -17.09 -4.14 19.06
N ILE A 6 -16.54 -3.70 20.18
CA ILE A 6 -17.27 -3.44 21.42
C ILE A 6 -17.44 -1.94 21.73
N GLY A 7 -16.65 -1.10 21.05
CA GLY A 7 -16.74 0.36 21.12
C GLY A 7 -16.41 0.98 19.77
N ALA A 8 -17.11 2.07 19.44
CA ALA A 8 -16.88 2.81 18.19
C ALA A 8 -17.22 4.29 18.42
N ARG A 9 -16.20 5.15 18.42
CA ARG A 9 -16.30 6.60 18.63
C ARG A 9 -15.74 7.34 17.42
N HIS A 10 -16.20 8.57 17.20
CA HIS A 10 -15.68 9.45 16.17
C HIS A 10 -15.58 10.88 16.70
N TYR A 11 -14.57 11.60 16.23
CA TYR A 11 -14.24 12.91 16.77
C TYR A 11 -14.14 14.00 15.69
N LEU A 12 -14.21 13.59 14.42
CA LEU A 12 -14.06 14.51 13.29
C LEU A 12 -15.37 15.24 12.98
N LYS A 13 -15.27 16.57 12.88
CA LYS A 13 -16.40 17.42 12.49
C LYS A 13 -16.81 17.11 11.05
N GLY A 14 -18.10 16.81 10.85
CA GLY A 14 -18.66 16.45 9.54
C GLY A 14 -18.62 14.96 9.21
N GLN A 15 -18.04 14.12 10.08
CA GLN A 15 -18.19 12.67 9.97
C GLN A 15 -19.35 12.22 10.86
N PRO A 16 -20.41 11.60 10.32
CA PRO A 16 -21.61 11.28 11.08
C PRO A 16 -21.49 10.01 11.94
N SER A 17 -20.39 9.26 11.83
CA SER A 17 -20.18 8.01 12.57
C SER A 17 -18.72 7.57 12.55
N ALA A 18 -18.38 6.56 13.35
CA ALA A 18 -17.06 5.89 13.33
C ALA A 18 -16.83 4.96 12.11
N ARG A 19 -17.72 4.98 11.11
CA ARG A 19 -17.59 4.14 9.92
C ARG A 19 -16.39 4.56 9.08
N ASP A 20 -15.51 3.61 8.80
CA ASP A 20 -14.34 3.83 7.96
C ASP A 20 -14.71 3.93 6.47
N ILE A 21 -14.46 5.10 5.88
CA ILE A 21 -14.67 5.40 4.45
C ILE A 21 -13.35 5.55 3.67
N VAL A 22 -12.23 5.26 4.33
CA VAL A 22 -10.86 5.38 3.80
C VAL A 22 -10.22 4.00 3.67
N GLY A 23 -10.58 3.05 4.53
CA GLY A 23 -10.13 1.67 4.51
C GLY A 23 -8.90 1.38 5.38
N HIS A 24 -8.07 2.41 5.67
CA HIS A 24 -6.85 2.26 6.46
C HIS A 24 -7.11 1.76 7.90
N GLY A 25 -8.12 2.31 8.57
CA GLY A 25 -8.50 1.87 9.92
C GLY A 25 -9.01 0.42 9.96
N THR A 26 -9.79 0.03 8.95
CA THR A 26 -10.27 -1.36 8.80
C THR A 26 -9.10 -2.32 8.57
N HIS A 27 -8.15 -1.93 7.71
CA HIS A 27 -6.95 -2.71 7.40
C HIS A 27 -6.12 -2.97 8.63
N THR A 28 -5.75 -1.91 9.33
CA THR A 28 -4.87 -1.95 10.50
C THR A 28 -5.51 -2.67 11.68
N ALA A 29 -6.80 -2.42 11.97
CA ALA A 29 -7.53 -3.13 13.02
C ALA A 29 -7.61 -4.64 12.75
N SER A 30 -7.75 -5.04 11.48
CA SER A 30 -7.80 -6.45 11.10
C SER A 30 -6.42 -7.14 11.15
N ILE A 31 -5.32 -6.42 10.94
CA ILE A 31 -3.96 -6.94 11.17
C ILE A 31 -3.73 -7.17 12.67
N ALA A 32 -4.18 -6.27 13.55
CA ALA A 32 -3.99 -6.42 14.99
C ALA A 32 -4.83 -7.57 15.55
N ALA A 33 -6.12 -7.58 15.24
CA ALA A 33 -7.09 -8.45 15.90
C ALA A 33 -8.17 -9.01 14.96
N GLY A 34 -7.97 -9.08 13.64
CA GLY A 34 -8.94 -9.68 12.73
C GLY A 34 -9.25 -11.14 13.09
N ASN A 35 -10.52 -11.54 12.96
CA ASN A 35 -10.89 -12.96 13.08
C ASN A 35 -10.26 -13.76 11.93
N LYS A 36 -10.14 -15.08 12.13
CA LYS A 36 -9.70 -16.01 11.07
C LYS A 36 -10.76 -16.05 9.96
N VAL A 37 -10.36 -15.75 8.73
CA VAL A 37 -11.19 -15.87 7.52
C VAL A 37 -10.41 -16.68 6.48
N VAL A 38 -11.05 -17.68 5.87
CA VAL A 38 -10.42 -18.65 4.96
C VAL A 38 -10.77 -18.31 3.52
N GLY A 39 -9.78 -18.40 2.62
CA GLY A 39 -9.97 -18.23 1.17
C GLY A 39 -10.07 -16.75 0.75
N GLU A 40 -9.56 -15.84 1.57
CA GLU A 40 -9.55 -14.41 1.23
C GLU A 40 -8.28 -14.07 0.43
N SER A 41 -8.44 -13.17 -0.53
CA SER A 41 -7.40 -12.73 -1.46
C SER A 41 -7.72 -11.34 -2.02
N PHE A 42 -6.75 -10.72 -2.69
CA PHE A 42 -7.01 -9.56 -3.54
C PHE A 42 -7.05 -10.00 -5.00
N TYR A 43 -8.25 -10.25 -5.54
CA TYR A 43 -8.43 -10.79 -6.91
C TYR A 43 -7.63 -12.08 -7.17
N GLY A 44 -7.53 -12.98 -6.19
CA GLY A 44 -6.74 -14.22 -6.28
C GLY A 44 -5.29 -14.08 -5.83
N ILE A 45 -4.78 -12.85 -5.67
CA ILE A 45 -3.42 -12.59 -5.20
C ILE A 45 -3.35 -12.78 -3.67
N ALA A 46 -2.31 -13.48 -3.22
CA ALA A 46 -2.05 -13.77 -1.81
C ALA A 46 -3.21 -14.56 -1.14
N GLU A 47 -3.82 -15.50 -1.87
CA GLU A 47 -4.92 -16.31 -1.35
C GLU A 47 -4.49 -17.15 -0.14
N GLY A 48 -5.29 -17.08 0.92
CA GLY A 48 -5.05 -17.93 2.08
C GLY A 48 -5.98 -17.65 3.25
N VAL A 49 -5.43 -17.78 4.46
CA VAL A 49 -6.16 -17.54 5.70
C VAL A 49 -5.73 -16.20 6.29
N ALA A 50 -6.57 -15.18 6.14
CA ALA A 50 -6.36 -13.91 6.79
C ALA A 50 -6.74 -13.97 8.28
N ARG A 51 -5.88 -13.46 9.15
CA ARG A 51 -6.17 -13.30 10.59
C ARG A 51 -5.27 -12.21 11.20
N GLY A 52 -5.73 -11.59 12.28
CA GLY A 52 -4.89 -10.69 13.05
C GLY A 52 -3.92 -11.42 13.97
N GLY A 53 -3.02 -10.67 14.61
CA GLY A 53 -2.10 -11.18 15.62
C GLY A 53 -2.83 -11.87 16.78
N ILE A 54 -3.94 -11.31 17.25
CA ILE A 54 -4.76 -11.90 18.32
C ILE A 54 -6.26 -11.95 17.97
N PRO A 55 -6.72 -12.99 17.24
CA PRO A 55 -8.11 -13.10 16.77
C PRO A 55 -9.16 -13.11 17.88
N SER A 56 -8.81 -13.46 19.12
CA SER A 56 -9.72 -13.47 20.28
C SER A 56 -9.93 -12.10 20.93
N ALA A 57 -9.05 -11.12 20.69
CA ALA A 57 -9.15 -9.80 21.32
C ALA A 57 -10.41 -9.03 20.89
N ARG A 58 -10.87 -8.10 21.72
CA ARG A 58 -11.93 -7.15 21.36
C ARG A 58 -11.32 -5.92 20.69
N ILE A 59 -12.11 -5.23 19.87
CA ILE A 59 -11.69 -3.99 19.21
C ILE A 59 -12.58 -2.85 19.70
N ALA A 60 -11.96 -1.75 20.13
CA ALA A 60 -12.61 -0.46 20.29
C ALA A 60 -12.01 0.50 19.26
N ALA A 61 -12.84 1.09 18.41
CA ALA A 61 -12.41 1.94 17.31
C ALA A 61 -12.63 3.42 17.62
N TYR A 62 -11.57 4.22 17.52
CA TYR A 62 -11.59 5.66 17.78
C TYR A 62 -11.22 6.40 16.50
N SER A 63 -12.23 6.90 15.77
CA SER A 63 -12.05 7.56 14.48
C SER A 63 -11.66 9.02 14.67
N MET A 64 -10.36 9.29 14.54
CA MET A 64 -9.73 10.60 14.82
C MET A 64 -9.00 11.23 13.61
N CYS A 65 -8.86 10.49 12.51
CA CYS A 65 -8.19 10.96 11.28
C CYS A 65 -9.13 11.01 10.09
N SER A 66 -9.07 12.12 9.34
CA SER A 66 -9.72 12.25 8.05
C SER A 66 -8.75 11.81 6.93
N LYS A 67 -9.20 11.85 5.66
CA LYS A 67 -8.30 11.61 4.51
C LYS A 67 -7.17 12.64 4.37
N ARG A 68 -7.26 13.79 5.05
CA ARG A 68 -6.34 14.93 4.84
C ARG A 68 -5.58 15.34 6.09
N GLU A 69 -6.10 14.99 7.26
CA GLU A 69 -5.65 15.60 8.50
C GLU A 69 -5.97 14.69 9.69
N CYS A 70 -5.01 14.61 10.59
CA CYS A 70 -5.12 14.04 11.92
C CYS A 70 -4.70 15.14 12.91
N ARG A 71 -5.67 15.78 13.57
CA ARG A 71 -5.38 16.90 14.46
C ARG A 71 -4.95 16.43 15.83
N ALA A 72 -3.91 17.04 16.38
CA ALA A 72 -3.36 16.71 17.69
C ALA A 72 -4.41 16.79 18.82
N ASP A 73 -5.24 17.83 18.84
CA ASP A 73 -6.27 18.00 19.87
C ASP A 73 -7.36 16.90 19.79
N VAL A 74 -7.74 16.50 18.58
CA VAL A 74 -8.69 15.42 18.34
C VAL A 74 -8.10 14.06 18.77
N ILE A 75 -6.81 13.86 18.55
CA ILE A 75 -6.09 12.66 18.98
C ILE A 75 -6.08 12.57 20.52
N LEU A 76 -5.75 13.66 21.22
CA LEU A 76 -5.73 13.68 22.69
C LEU A 76 -7.09 13.30 23.29
N VAL A 77 -8.18 13.86 22.78
CA VAL A 77 -9.54 13.52 23.26
C VAL A 77 -9.84 12.03 23.03
N ALA A 78 -9.40 11.47 21.91
CA ALA A 78 -9.56 10.04 21.64
C ALA A 78 -8.73 9.16 22.59
N PHE A 79 -7.54 9.61 22.99
CA PHE A 79 -6.71 8.93 24.00
C PHE A 79 -7.37 8.95 25.38
N ASP A 80 -7.85 10.11 25.83
CA ASP A 80 -8.53 10.25 27.12
C ASP A 80 -9.74 9.32 27.20
N ASP A 81 -10.58 9.31 26.16
CA ASP A 81 -11.72 8.40 26.06
C ASP A 81 -11.28 6.93 26.04
N ALA A 82 -10.21 6.59 25.31
CA ALA A 82 -9.73 5.21 25.24
C ALA A 82 -9.21 4.70 26.59
N ILE A 83 -8.46 5.53 27.32
CA ILE A 83 -7.98 5.23 28.67
C ILE A 83 -9.17 5.09 29.63
N ALA A 84 -10.13 6.03 29.59
CA ALA A 84 -11.33 5.99 30.43
C ALA A 84 -12.23 4.78 30.13
N ASP A 85 -12.33 4.37 28.86
CA ASP A 85 -13.06 3.16 28.43
C ASP A 85 -12.32 1.86 28.83
N GLY A 86 -11.10 1.96 29.39
CA GLY A 86 -10.35 0.82 29.93
C GLY A 86 -9.69 -0.06 28.88
N VAL A 87 -9.25 0.51 27.75
CA VAL A 87 -8.55 -0.28 26.72
C VAL A 87 -7.20 -0.80 27.22
N ASP A 88 -6.90 -2.07 26.90
CA ASP A 88 -5.69 -2.75 27.35
C ASP A 88 -4.39 -2.32 26.64
N LEU A 89 -4.52 -1.92 25.38
CA LEU A 89 -3.44 -1.54 24.48
C LEU A 89 -4.01 -0.60 23.40
N ILE A 90 -3.31 0.50 23.12
CA ILE A 90 -3.64 1.43 22.04
C ILE A 90 -2.66 1.19 20.90
N THR A 91 -3.19 1.00 19.69
CA THR A 91 -2.40 1.05 18.45
C THR A 91 -2.81 2.28 17.67
N ILE A 92 -1.83 3.14 17.38
CA ILE A 92 -2.02 4.41 16.68
C ILE A 92 -1.03 4.49 15.52
N LEU A 93 -1.51 5.03 14.40
CA LEU A 93 -0.81 5.01 13.12
C LEU A 93 -0.91 6.38 12.47
N ILE A 94 -0.21 7.32 13.08
CA ILE A 94 -0.18 8.72 12.67
C ILE A 94 1.27 9.17 12.81
N GLY A 95 1.76 9.93 11.84
CA GLY A 95 3.07 10.58 11.88
C GLY A 95 2.96 11.95 11.22
N THR A 96 3.81 12.88 11.64
CA THR A 96 3.95 14.21 11.05
C THR A 96 5.34 14.35 10.44
N ASP A 97 5.46 15.02 9.29
CA ASP A 97 6.75 15.34 8.67
C ASP A 97 7.48 16.50 9.39
N GLU A 98 6.80 17.21 10.29
CA GLU A 98 7.36 18.36 11.00
C GLU A 98 8.04 17.98 12.32
N GLN A 99 9.21 18.58 12.54
CA GLN A 99 9.96 18.53 13.79
C GLN A 99 9.20 19.31 14.88
N MET A 100 8.40 18.59 15.65
CA MET A 100 7.66 19.15 16.78
C MET A 100 8.46 19.00 18.08
N THR A 101 8.35 20.02 18.94
CA THR A 101 8.94 20.03 20.28
C THR A 101 8.28 18.97 21.18
N PHE A 102 8.89 18.63 22.32
CA PHE A 102 8.38 17.55 23.21
C PHE A 102 6.92 17.79 23.66
N ASP A 103 6.52 19.05 23.77
CA ASP A 103 5.16 19.48 24.15
C ASP A 103 4.12 19.31 23.03
N GLU A 104 4.58 19.11 21.78
CA GLU A 104 3.77 18.96 20.57
C GLU A 104 3.79 17.51 20.02
N TYR A 105 4.73 16.68 20.49
CA TYR A 105 4.90 15.29 20.05
C TYR A 105 3.95 14.33 20.78
N ILE A 106 2.67 14.39 20.42
CA ILE A 106 1.57 13.67 21.09
C ILE A 106 1.52 12.16 20.76
N ILE A 107 2.35 11.66 19.82
CA ILE A 107 2.33 10.26 19.38
C ILE A 107 3.67 9.58 19.71
N ALA A 108 3.86 9.22 20.98
CA ALA A 108 5.00 8.41 21.39
C ALA A 108 4.64 7.46 22.54
N ILE A 109 3.75 6.49 22.32
CA ILE A 109 3.59 5.38 23.29
C ILE A 109 3.42 4.04 22.57
N GLY A 110 4.39 3.14 22.81
CA GLY A 110 4.39 1.76 22.33
C GLY A 110 5.78 1.19 22.01
N SER A 111 6.79 1.42 22.85
CA SER A 111 8.09 0.77 22.72
C SER A 111 8.06 -0.62 23.36
N PHE A 112 8.11 -1.67 22.54
CA PHE A 112 8.42 -3.02 23.01
C PHE A 112 9.84 -3.37 22.55
N GLN A 113 10.75 -3.57 23.50
CA GLN A 113 12.13 -3.97 23.21
C GLN A 113 12.22 -5.49 23.17
N THR A 114 12.53 -6.06 22.01
CA THR A 114 13.32 -7.29 21.90
C THR A 114 14.01 -7.33 20.52
N MET A 115 15.33 -7.21 20.47
CA MET A 115 16.14 -7.69 19.35
C MET A 115 16.93 -8.90 19.83
N GLU A 116 16.40 -10.09 19.61
CA GLU A 116 17.21 -11.31 19.60
C GLU A 116 17.18 -11.88 18.18
N LYS A 117 18.32 -11.80 17.48
CA LYS A 117 18.50 -12.45 16.17
C LYS A 117 18.47 -13.96 16.40
N ARG A 118 17.31 -14.58 16.26
CA ARG A 118 17.23 -16.02 16.02
C ARG A 118 17.07 -16.23 14.52
N ASP A 119 17.85 -17.15 13.97
CA ASP A 119 17.77 -17.64 12.58
C ASP A 119 16.41 -18.32 12.31
N LEU A 120 15.35 -17.52 12.32
CA LEU A 120 14.05 -17.90 11.80
C LEU A 120 14.14 -17.80 10.27
N HIS A 121 14.03 -18.93 9.60
CA HIS A 121 13.85 -19.00 8.15
C HIS A 121 12.51 -18.33 7.79
N TYR A 122 12.54 -17.01 7.62
CA TYR A 122 11.35 -16.21 7.34
C TYR A 122 11.02 -16.31 5.85
N LYS A 123 9.91 -16.98 5.55
CA LYS A 123 9.28 -17.00 4.23
C LYS A 123 8.46 -15.74 4.07
N ARG A 124 8.71 -14.95 3.03
CA ARG A 124 7.89 -13.79 2.69
C ARG A 124 7.08 -14.06 1.44
N CYS A 125 5.78 -13.77 1.48
CA CYS A 125 4.98 -13.63 0.29
C CYS A 125 5.43 -12.35 -0.43
N ARG A 126 5.78 -12.45 -1.70
CA ARG A 126 6.10 -11.31 -2.57
C ARG A 126 5.20 -11.33 -3.78
N ILE A 127 4.72 -10.15 -4.15
CA ILE A 127 3.90 -9.96 -5.34
C ILE A 127 4.82 -9.53 -6.47
N ILE A 128 4.68 -10.22 -7.60
CA ILE A 128 5.36 -9.88 -8.84
C ILE A 128 4.31 -9.62 -9.90
N ASP A 129 4.57 -8.58 -10.68
CA ASP A 129 3.76 -8.24 -11.83
C ASP A 129 4.63 -8.33 -13.08
N ASN A 130 4.04 -8.74 -14.19
CA ASN A 130 4.82 -9.08 -15.39
C ASN A 130 4.15 -8.52 -16.64
N VAL A 131 4.96 -8.20 -17.64
CA VAL A 131 4.51 -7.89 -18.99
C VAL A 131 5.16 -8.81 -19.99
N LEU A 132 4.36 -9.39 -20.89
CA LEU A 132 4.83 -10.17 -22.03
C LEU A 132 4.84 -9.28 -23.27
N LEU A 133 6.03 -8.94 -23.76
CA LEU A 133 6.19 -8.17 -24.99
C LEU A 133 5.87 -9.03 -26.23
N GLY A 134 5.55 -8.38 -27.34
CA GLY A 134 5.17 -9.07 -28.58
C GLY A 134 6.26 -9.98 -29.14
N ASN A 135 7.54 -9.69 -28.87
CA ASN A 135 8.69 -10.53 -29.22
C ASN A 135 8.88 -11.76 -28.30
N GLY A 136 8.01 -11.97 -27.31
CA GLY A 136 8.09 -13.08 -26.36
C GLY A 136 8.95 -12.81 -25.14
N LEU A 137 9.59 -11.64 -25.04
CA LEU A 137 10.35 -11.25 -23.85
C LEU A 137 9.38 -10.92 -22.71
N MET A 138 9.63 -11.51 -21.54
CA MET A 138 8.91 -11.19 -20.32
C MET A 138 9.74 -10.23 -19.46
N LEU A 139 9.15 -9.11 -19.07
CA LEU A 139 9.74 -8.18 -18.12
C LEU A 139 8.96 -8.23 -16.81
N SER A 140 9.71 -8.26 -15.72
CA SER A 140 9.14 -8.25 -14.37
C SER A 140 9.16 -6.84 -13.81
N GLY A 141 8.13 -6.54 -13.03
CA GLY A 141 7.96 -5.24 -12.39
C GLY A 141 7.20 -5.36 -11.07
N LYS A 142 6.82 -4.19 -10.56
CA LYS A 142 6.27 -3.97 -9.23
C LYS A 142 4.99 -3.16 -9.34
N SER A 143 3.89 -3.86 -9.14
CA SER A 143 2.53 -3.35 -9.05
C SER A 143 1.66 -4.49 -8.51
N ILE A 144 0.48 -4.15 -8.01
CA ILE A 144 -0.53 -5.13 -7.61
C ILE A 144 -1.68 -4.97 -8.58
N ASN A 145 -1.55 -5.64 -9.73
CA ASN A 145 -2.48 -5.65 -10.84
C ASN A 145 -3.48 -6.80 -10.69
N GLY A 146 -4.65 -6.49 -10.10
CA GLY A 146 -5.77 -7.42 -9.99
C GLY A 146 -6.63 -7.54 -11.25
N PHE A 147 -6.24 -6.94 -12.37
CA PHE A 147 -6.99 -7.03 -13.64
C PHE A 147 -6.60 -8.33 -14.37
N ALA A 148 -7.60 -9.13 -14.73
CA ALA A 148 -7.37 -10.39 -15.43
C ALA A 148 -6.71 -10.16 -16.79
N SER A 149 -5.68 -10.94 -17.09
CA SER A 149 -5.12 -11.04 -18.44
C SER A 149 -5.78 -12.22 -19.17
N ASN A 150 -6.03 -12.05 -20.46
CA ASN A 150 -6.76 -13.03 -21.28
C ASN A 150 -5.97 -13.51 -22.50
N GLY A 151 -4.65 -13.33 -22.51
CA GLY A 151 -3.79 -13.65 -23.65
C GLY A 151 -3.81 -12.63 -24.78
N THR A 152 -4.58 -11.53 -24.65
CA THR A 152 -4.67 -10.51 -25.70
C THR A 152 -3.51 -9.54 -25.61
N LYS A 153 -2.66 -9.53 -26.64
CA LYS A 153 -1.64 -8.50 -26.80
C LYS A 153 -2.25 -7.21 -27.34
N ILE A 154 -2.04 -6.13 -26.61
CA ILE A 154 -2.52 -4.79 -26.94
C ILE A 154 -1.37 -3.98 -27.52
N LEU A 155 -1.65 -3.09 -28.47
CA LEU A 155 -0.65 -2.20 -29.06
C LEU A 155 0.06 -1.40 -27.97
N LEU A 156 1.39 -1.42 -28.00
CA LEU A 156 2.27 -0.63 -27.16
C LEU A 156 2.63 0.65 -27.91
N ILE A 157 2.63 1.80 -27.23
CA ILE A 157 2.99 3.08 -27.83
C ILE A 157 3.98 3.81 -26.95
N HIS A 158 5.14 4.15 -27.52
CA HIS A 158 6.09 5.02 -26.83
C HIS A 158 5.52 6.44 -26.71
N VAL A 159 5.79 7.10 -25.59
CA VAL A 159 5.21 8.40 -25.26
C VAL A 159 5.38 9.46 -26.37
N LYS A 160 6.51 9.45 -27.09
CA LYS A 160 6.75 10.35 -28.23
C LYS A 160 5.66 10.31 -29.30
N PHE A 161 5.09 9.13 -29.57
CA PHE A 161 4.01 8.95 -30.55
C PHE A 161 2.62 9.08 -29.93
N ALA A 162 2.54 8.96 -28.61
CA ALA A 162 1.33 9.09 -27.81
C ALA A 162 0.96 10.56 -27.56
N SER A 163 1.94 11.44 -27.44
CA SER A 163 1.76 12.84 -27.08
C SER A 163 1.22 13.72 -28.21
N SER A 164 0.58 14.82 -27.80
CA SER A 164 0.09 15.89 -28.67
C SER A 164 1.26 16.56 -29.42
N PRO A 165 1.12 16.88 -30.73
CA PRO A 165 2.10 17.67 -31.46
C PRO A 165 2.34 19.07 -30.90
N LYS A 166 1.44 19.55 -30.04
CA LYS A 166 1.53 20.86 -29.37
C LYS A 166 2.13 20.77 -27.97
N CYS A 167 2.76 19.65 -27.61
CA CYS A 167 3.38 19.51 -26.30
C CYS A 167 4.50 20.56 -26.14
N PRO A 168 4.61 21.26 -24.99
CA PRO A 168 5.49 22.42 -24.86
C PRO A 168 6.98 22.09 -24.95
N SER A 169 7.40 20.90 -24.54
CA SER A 169 8.79 20.46 -24.60
C SER A 169 8.94 18.94 -24.73
N ASP A 170 10.14 18.50 -25.13
CA ASP A 170 10.51 17.08 -25.13
C ASP A 170 10.47 16.49 -23.72
N LYS A 171 10.82 17.28 -22.68
CA LYS A 171 10.71 16.85 -21.28
C LYS A 171 9.27 16.58 -20.88
N ASP A 172 8.34 17.48 -21.22
CA ASP A 172 6.91 17.28 -20.93
C ASP A 172 6.36 16.04 -21.66
N THR A 173 6.91 15.74 -22.84
CA THR A 173 6.62 14.49 -23.55
C THR A 173 7.17 13.31 -22.76
N GLU A 174 8.44 13.28 -22.38
CA GLU A 174 9.03 12.17 -21.61
C GLU A 174 8.32 11.89 -20.28
N PHE A 175 7.81 12.94 -19.62
CA PHE A 175 7.03 12.85 -18.37
C PHE A 175 5.54 12.50 -18.57
N CYS A 176 5.11 12.19 -19.79
CA CYS A 176 3.71 11.84 -20.10
C CYS A 176 2.69 12.95 -19.72
N PHE A 177 3.08 14.23 -19.76
CA PHE A 177 2.18 15.35 -19.41
C PHE A 177 1.25 15.78 -20.55
N CYS A 178 1.58 15.43 -21.79
CA CYS A 178 0.87 15.88 -22.99
C CYS A 178 0.21 14.76 -23.80
N LEU A 179 -0.15 13.65 -23.15
CA LEU A 179 -0.77 12.50 -23.80
C LEU A 179 -2.02 12.92 -24.60
N ASP A 180 -2.11 12.52 -25.87
CA ASP A 180 -3.28 12.79 -26.73
C ASP A 180 -4.26 11.61 -26.64
N PRO A 181 -5.46 11.80 -26.06
CA PRO A 181 -6.44 10.72 -25.92
C PRO A 181 -6.79 10.05 -27.26
N LYS A 182 -6.75 10.79 -28.39
CA LYS A 182 -7.06 10.22 -29.71
C LYS A 182 -6.00 9.22 -30.18
N ARG A 183 -4.75 9.39 -29.74
CA ARG A 183 -3.61 8.55 -30.14
C ARG A 183 -3.46 7.33 -29.25
N ILE A 184 -3.91 7.43 -28.00
CA ILE A 184 -3.63 6.46 -26.92
C ILE A 184 -4.81 5.56 -26.61
N LYS A 185 -6.05 6.00 -26.86
CA LYS A 185 -7.25 5.25 -26.49
C LYS A 185 -7.16 3.78 -26.91
N GLY A 186 -7.27 2.88 -25.93
CA GLY A 186 -7.22 1.43 -26.15
C GLY A 186 -5.81 0.84 -26.36
N LYS A 187 -4.74 1.60 -26.14
CA LYS A 187 -3.34 1.16 -26.24
C LYS A 187 -2.64 1.14 -24.87
N ILE A 188 -1.52 0.45 -24.78
CA ILE A 188 -0.61 0.51 -23.63
C ILE A 188 0.43 1.61 -23.87
N VAL A 189 0.55 2.59 -22.98
CA VAL A 189 1.56 3.66 -23.09
C VAL A 189 2.83 3.32 -22.31
N LEU A 190 4.00 3.57 -22.90
CA LEU A 190 5.30 3.45 -22.24
C LEU A 190 5.77 4.84 -21.78
N CYS A 191 5.88 5.03 -20.46
CA CYS A 191 6.20 6.31 -19.81
C CYS A 191 7.48 6.24 -18.98
N ARG A 192 8.38 7.22 -19.11
CA ARG A 192 9.66 7.22 -18.36
C ARG A 192 9.53 7.71 -16.91
N THR A 193 8.31 7.79 -16.39
CA THR A 193 8.02 8.36 -15.07
C THR A 193 6.88 7.62 -14.41
N SER A 194 6.88 7.58 -13.06
CA SER A 194 5.80 7.01 -12.26
C SER A 194 4.45 7.71 -12.48
N PHE A 195 4.45 8.98 -12.93
CA PHE A 195 3.23 9.69 -13.34
C PHE A 195 2.52 9.04 -14.54
N GLY A 196 3.16 8.11 -15.25
CA GLY A 196 2.57 7.42 -16.38
C GLY A 196 1.30 6.62 -16.03
N TYR A 197 1.17 6.18 -14.77
CA TYR A 197 -0.06 5.53 -14.30
C TYR A 197 -1.28 6.46 -14.39
N SER A 198 -1.21 7.62 -13.74
CA SER A 198 -2.32 8.57 -13.69
C SER A 198 -2.56 9.24 -15.03
N ALA A 199 -1.49 9.60 -15.75
CA ALA A 199 -1.58 10.21 -17.07
C ALA A 199 -2.21 9.27 -18.11
N GLY A 200 -1.78 8.00 -18.14
CA GLY A 200 -2.32 6.99 -19.04
C GLY A 200 -3.80 6.74 -18.79
N LEU A 201 -4.19 6.55 -17.52
CA LEU A 201 -5.58 6.38 -17.12
C LEU A 201 -6.45 7.58 -17.52
N ALA A 202 -6.00 8.80 -17.19
CA ALA A 202 -6.72 10.03 -17.51
C ALA A 202 -6.89 10.24 -19.03
N SER A 203 -5.95 9.72 -19.83
CA SER A 203 -5.96 9.82 -21.29
C SER A 203 -6.74 8.69 -21.99
N GLY A 204 -7.30 7.74 -21.23
CA GLY A 204 -8.07 6.61 -21.75
C GLY A 204 -7.24 5.48 -22.34
N ALA A 205 -5.98 5.35 -21.92
CA ALA A 205 -5.15 4.19 -22.26
C ALA A 205 -5.81 2.89 -21.79
N PHE A 206 -5.54 1.78 -22.49
CA PHE A 206 -5.87 0.46 -21.99
C PHE A 206 -5.01 0.11 -20.76
N GLY A 207 -3.74 0.50 -20.81
CA GLY A 207 -2.79 0.27 -19.72
C GLY A 207 -1.56 1.17 -19.81
N SER A 208 -0.68 1.09 -18.82
CA SER A 208 0.60 1.79 -18.84
C SER A 208 1.74 0.95 -18.31
N ILE A 209 2.90 1.09 -18.94
CA ILE A 209 4.17 0.59 -18.42
C ILE A 209 4.99 1.83 -18.06
N SER A 210 5.37 1.96 -16.80
CA SER A 210 6.03 3.15 -16.29
C SER A 210 7.26 2.79 -15.49
N ILE A 211 8.25 3.69 -15.44
CA ILE A 211 9.36 3.51 -14.50
C ILE A 211 8.82 3.63 -13.08
N SER A 212 9.13 2.63 -12.25
CA SER A 212 8.91 2.66 -10.80
C SER A 212 10.26 2.59 -10.09
N TYR A 213 10.50 3.57 -9.23
CA TYR A 213 11.64 3.54 -8.30
C TYR A 213 11.27 2.92 -6.95
N GLU A 214 10.00 2.58 -6.76
CA GLU A 214 9.53 2.05 -5.49
C GLU A 214 10.01 0.62 -5.26
N TYR A 215 10.33 0.32 -3.99
CA TYR A 215 10.75 -1.02 -3.64
C TYR A 215 9.55 -1.98 -3.56
N GLU A 216 8.41 -1.48 -3.12
CA GLU A 216 7.15 -2.18 -2.93
C GLU A 216 6.19 -2.07 -4.12
N ALA A 217 5.30 -3.06 -4.23
CA ALA A 217 4.20 -3.03 -5.17
C ALA A 217 2.99 -2.27 -4.59
N GLN A 218 2.35 -1.43 -5.41
CA GLN A 218 1.09 -0.73 -5.07
C GLN A 218 -0.07 -1.21 -5.93
N VAL A 219 -1.27 -1.18 -5.37
CA VAL A 219 -2.50 -1.51 -6.11
C VAL A 219 -2.79 -0.46 -7.18
N VAL A 220 -2.85 -0.90 -8.43
CA VAL A 220 -3.12 -0.03 -9.58
C VAL A 220 -4.62 0.04 -9.89
N SER A 221 -5.11 1.18 -10.38
CA SER A 221 -6.53 1.44 -10.71
C SER A 221 -6.98 0.95 -12.09
N TYR A 222 -6.04 0.49 -12.92
CA TYR A 222 -6.22 -0.10 -14.25
C TYR A 222 -5.00 -0.97 -14.60
N PRO A 223 -4.99 -1.75 -15.70
CA PRO A 223 -3.84 -2.56 -16.09
C PRO A 223 -2.56 -1.72 -16.21
N ALA A 224 -1.66 -1.82 -15.24
CA ALA A 224 -0.45 -1.02 -15.21
C ALA A 224 0.69 -1.78 -14.53
N LEU A 225 1.90 -1.55 -15.04
CA LEU A 225 3.12 -2.19 -14.57
C LEU A 225 4.21 -1.14 -14.31
N GLY A 226 4.84 -1.25 -13.14
CA GLY A 226 6.02 -0.47 -12.78
C GLY A 226 7.28 -1.26 -13.02
N ILE A 227 8.17 -0.82 -13.88
CA ILE A 227 9.44 -1.51 -14.17
C ILE A 227 10.63 -0.65 -13.75
N ASP A 228 11.76 -1.28 -13.49
CA ASP A 228 13.01 -0.54 -13.25
C ASP A 228 13.52 0.15 -14.53
N PRO A 229 14.44 1.12 -14.42
CA PRO A 229 14.97 1.84 -15.57
C PRO A 229 15.61 0.93 -16.63
N GLU A 230 16.29 -0.14 -16.22
CA GLU A 230 16.94 -1.07 -17.13
C GLU A 230 15.93 -1.85 -17.98
N ALA A 231 14.88 -2.40 -17.35
CA ALA A 231 13.78 -3.06 -18.03
C ALA A 231 12.98 -2.09 -18.92
N TYR A 232 12.88 -0.81 -18.52
CA TYR A 232 12.27 0.22 -19.36
C TYR A 232 13.05 0.42 -20.66
N ASP A 233 14.38 0.53 -20.59
CA ASP A 233 15.21 0.69 -21.76
C ASP A 233 15.12 -0.53 -22.70
N VAL A 234 14.96 -1.73 -22.13
CA VAL A 234 14.68 -2.95 -22.90
C VAL A 234 13.31 -2.88 -23.60
N ALA A 235 12.26 -2.46 -22.90
CA ALA A 235 10.92 -2.28 -23.48
C ALA A 235 10.91 -1.22 -24.59
N LEU A 236 11.66 -0.14 -24.39
CA LEU A 236 11.83 0.94 -25.38
C LEU A 236 12.57 0.46 -26.62
N SER A 237 13.68 -0.28 -26.44
CA SER A 237 14.43 -0.89 -27.54
C SER A 237 13.53 -1.82 -28.36
N TYR A 238 12.75 -2.67 -27.70
CA TYR A 238 11.73 -3.48 -28.37
C TYR A 238 10.72 -2.63 -29.14
N ALA A 239 10.13 -1.60 -28.50
CA ALA A 239 9.14 -0.75 -29.14
C ALA A 239 9.65 -0.05 -30.41
N ASN A 240 10.95 0.27 -30.47
CA ASN A 240 11.59 0.88 -31.63
C ASN A 240 12.01 -0.12 -32.72
N SER A 241 12.12 -1.41 -32.39
CA SER A 241 12.56 -2.47 -33.31
C SER A 241 11.46 -3.01 -34.24
N THR A 242 10.20 -2.66 -34.00
CA THR A 242 9.05 -3.10 -34.80
C THR A 242 8.10 -1.95 -35.07
N THR A 243 7.37 -2.02 -36.18
CA THR A 243 6.35 -1.03 -36.56
C THR A 243 5.02 -1.22 -35.84
N THR A 244 4.80 -2.40 -35.24
CA THR A 244 3.56 -2.76 -34.52
C THR A 244 3.87 -3.38 -33.15
N PRO A 245 4.56 -2.64 -32.26
CA PRO A 245 4.87 -3.16 -30.95
C PRO A 245 3.58 -3.42 -30.16
N CYS A 246 3.57 -4.53 -29.44
CA CYS A 246 2.44 -4.93 -28.61
C CYS A 246 2.94 -5.59 -27.32
N ALA A 247 2.08 -5.63 -26.31
CA ALA A 247 2.38 -6.21 -25.02
C ALA A 247 1.08 -6.72 -24.36
N GLU A 248 1.23 -7.68 -23.45
CA GLU A 248 0.19 -8.12 -22.53
C GLU A 248 0.68 -7.84 -21.10
N ILE A 249 -0.04 -6.99 -20.37
CA ILE A 249 0.18 -6.82 -18.93
C ILE A 249 -0.55 -7.97 -18.24
N LEU A 250 0.20 -8.83 -17.57
CA LEU A 250 -0.32 -10.01 -16.90
C LEU A 250 -0.98 -9.62 -15.57
N SER A 251 -1.90 -10.44 -15.08
CA SER A 251 -2.35 -10.33 -13.69
C SER A 251 -1.18 -10.63 -12.75
N SER A 252 -1.07 -9.90 -11.65
CA SER A 252 0.01 -10.16 -10.69
C SER A 252 -0.13 -11.53 -10.05
N THR A 253 1.01 -12.07 -9.64
CA THR A 253 1.11 -13.38 -8.97
C THR A 253 1.90 -13.23 -7.70
N ASP A 254 1.67 -14.11 -6.74
CA ASP A 254 2.47 -14.18 -5.52
C ASP A 254 3.40 -15.40 -5.51
N PHE A 255 4.56 -15.22 -4.86
CA PHE A 255 5.50 -16.31 -4.64
C PHE A 255 6.16 -16.18 -3.26
N ILE A 256 6.67 -17.30 -2.75
CA ILE A 256 7.41 -17.33 -1.50
C ILE A 256 8.88 -16.99 -1.79
N ASN A 257 9.32 -15.84 -1.29
CA ASN A 257 10.71 -15.41 -1.30
C ASN A 257 11.40 -15.82 0.02
N ASN A 258 12.51 -16.56 -0.10
CA ASN A 258 13.29 -17.08 1.03
C ASN A 258 14.46 -16.17 1.46
N THR A 259 14.54 -14.95 0.92
CA THR A 259 15.59 -13.99 1.29
C THR A 259 15.33 -13.35 2.66
N ALA A 260 16.42 -13.07 3.38
CA ALA A 260 16.41 -12.47 4.72
C ALA A 260 15.62 -11.15 4.78
N LEU A 261 14.88 -10.93 5.86
CA LEU A 261 14.11 -9.71 6.11
C LEU A 261 14.98 -8.46 5.90
N ILE A 262 14.48 -7.52 5.11
CA ILE A 262 15.11 -6.22 4.87
C ILE A 262 14.20 -5.13 5.40
N ILE A 263 14.80 -4.08 5.94
CA ILE A 263 14.07 -2.86 6.29
C ILE A 263 13.64 -2.18 5.00
N ALA A 264 12.37 -1.76 4.95
CA ALA A 264 11.83 -1.04 3.81
C ALA A 264 12.52 0.32 3.68
N GLU A 265 12.76 0.78 2.45
CA GLU A 265 13.42 2.06 2.19
C GLU A 265 12.63 3.26 2.75
N PHE A 266 11.29 3.19 2.72
CA PHE A 266 10.41 4.20 3.30
C PHE A 266 10.40 4.23 4.84
N SER A 267 10.98 3.21 5.50
CA SER A 267 10.94 3.13 6.95
C SER A 267 11.82 4.22 7.55
N SER A 268 11.25 5.10 8.37
CA SER A 268 12.01 6.11 9.10
C SER A 268 13.12 5.46 9.93
N VAL A 269 14.30 6.08 9.89
CA VAL A 269 15.50 5.63 10.59
C VAL A 269 15.83 6.59 11.73
N GLY A 270 16.51 6.07 12.75
CA GLY A 270 17.05 6.90 13.82
C GLY A 270 18.21 7.80 13.38
N PRO A 271 18.79 8.57 14.32
CA PRO A 271 18.53 8.52 15.76
C PRO A 271 17.22 9.22 16.14
N ASN A 272 16.80 9.03 17.38
CA ASN A 272 15.78 9.88 17.99
C ASN A 272 16.31 11.32 18.04
N MET A 273 15.60 12.25 17.41
CA MET A 273 16.06 13.64 17.27
C MET A 273 15.82 14.45 18.55
N GLN A 274 14.90 14.03 19.41
CA GLN A 274 14.57 14.69 20.68
C GLN A 274 15.49 14.24 21.81
N ILE A 275 15.73 12.94 21.93
CA ILE A 275 16.59 12.35 22.97
C ILE A 275 17.50 11.32 22.31
N ARG A 276 18.71 11.75 21.94
CA ARG A 276 19.66 10.93 21.16
C ARG A 276 20.13 9.70 21.94
N GLU A 277 20.06 9.74 23.27
CA GLU A 277 20.40 8.65 24.17
C GLU A 277 19.39 7.49 24.08
N ILE A 278 18.18 7.73 23.56
CA ILE A 278 17.14 6.71 23.37
C ILE A 278 17.11 6.32 21.89
N MET A 279 17.60 5.12 21.57
CA MET A 279 17.58 4.60 20.19
C MET A 279 16.15 4.42 19.67
N LYS A 280 15.92 4.82 18.41
CA LYS A 280 14.69 4.56 17.63
C LYS A 280 15.07 4.12 16.21
N PRO A 281 14.21 3.35 15.51
CA PRO A 281 12.99 2.68 16.03
C PRO A 281 13.33 1.53 16.99
N ASP A 282 12.37 1.11 17.84
CA ASP A 282 12.63 0.06 18.85
C ASP A 282 12.59 -1.37 18.28
N ILE A 283 11.72 -1.62 17.29
CA ILE A 283 11.47 -2.94 16.71
C ILE A 283 11.00 -2.83 15.25
N SER A 284 11.22 -3.88 14.47
CA SER A 284 10.70 -4.02 13.11
C SER A 284 9.69 -5.18 13.04
N ALA A 285 8.68 -5.04 12.17
CA ALA A 285 7.66 -6.04 11.93
C ALA A 285 7.20 -6.00 10.45
N PRO A 286 6.55 -7.06 9.93
CA PRO A 286 6.09 -7.10 8.54
C PRO A 286 5.17 -5.92 8.18
N GLY A 287 5.53 -5.17 7.15
CA GLY A 287 4.75 -4.01 6.70
C GLY A 287 4.83 -3.75 5.20
N ILE A 288 5.30 -4.71 4.40
CA ILE A 288 5.29 -4.62 2.94
C ILE A 288 4.31 -5.66 2.41
N GLU A 289 3.44 -5.26 1.49
CA GLU A 289 2.51 -6.15 0.77
C GLU A 289 1.62 -6.99 1.72
N ILE A 290 1.04 -6.34 2.73
CA ILE A 290 0.19 -7.00 3.73
C ILE A 290 -1.27 -7.06 3.27
N LEU A 291 -1.79 -8.27 3.07
CA LEU A 291 -3.20 -8.54 2.84
C LEU A 291 -3.98 -8.44 4.16
N ALA A 292 -4.97 -7.56 4.23
CA ALA A 292 -5.87 -7.44 5.38
C ALA A 292 -7.25 -6.91 4.96
N ALA A 293 -8.23 -6.92 5.88
CA ALA A 293 -9.58 -6.49 5.58
C ALA A 293 -9.59 -5.00 5.15
N TYR A 294 -10.50 -4.60 4.29
CA TYR A 294 -10.54 -3.24 3.77
C TYR A 294 -11.97 -2.74 3.71
N SER A 295 -12.16 -1.43 3.83
CA SER A 295 -13.50 -0.86 3.73
C SER A 295 -13.99 -1.00 2.29
N PRO A 296 -15.16 -1.62 2.03
CA PRO A 296 -15.72 -1.71 0.69
C PRO A 296 -16.19 -0.35 0.15
N LEU A 297 -16.17 0.70 0.97
CA LEU A 297 -16.47 2.08 0.58
C LEU A 297 -15.24 2.84 0.06
N ALA A 298 -14.05 2.26 0.23
CA ALA A 298 -12.79 2.86 -0.17
C ALA A 298 -12.26 2.23 -1.47
N PRO A 299 -11.72 3.04 -2.40
CA PRO A 299 -11.09 2.52 -3.61
C PRO A 299 -9.81 1.75 -3.24
N PRO A 300 -9.60 0.52 -3.75
CA PRO A 300 -8.45 -0.30 -3.36
C PRO A 300 -7.10 0.28 -3.80
N SER A 301 -7.05 1.01 -4.91
CA SER A 301 -5.84 1.71 -5.36
C SER A 301 -5.60 3.08 -4.69
N GLN A 302 -6.49 3.49 -3.78
CA GLN A 302 -6.54 4.85 -3.20
C GLN A 302 -6.80 5.99 -4.21
N ASP A 303 -6.84 5.67 -5.52
CA ASP A 303 -7.27 6.57 -6.57
C ASP A 303 -8.78 6.80 -6.49
N LYS A 304 -9.21 8.07 -6.49
CA LYS A 304 -10.63 8.42 -6.43
C LYS A 304 -11.42 8.01 -7.67
N THR A 305 -10.72 7.76 -8.78
CA THR A 305 -11.32 7.31 -10.04
C THR A 305 -11.53 5.80 -10.07
N ASP A 306 -10.86 5.05 -9.19
CA ASP A 306 -11.09 3.61 -9.04
C ASP A 306 -12.44 3.37 -8.37
N LYS A 307 -13.33 2.67 -9.08
CA LYS A 307 -14.70 2.37 -8.63
C LYS A 307 -14.81 0.95 -8.07
N ARG A 308 -13.73 0.19 -8.03
CA ARG A 308 -13.72 -1.16 -7.47
C ARG A 308 -13.98 -1.10 -5.97
N SER A 309 -14.51 -2.20 -5.45
CA SER A 309 -14.78 -2.42 -4.04
C SER A 309 -14.29 -3.81 -3.68
N VAL A 310 -13.53 -3.92 -2.59
CA VAL A 310 -12.93 -5.16 -2.12
C VAL A 310 -13.13 -5.33 -0.63
N LYS A 311 -13.19 -6.58 -0.17
CA LYS A 311 -13.23 -6.91 1.26
C LYS A 311 -11.84 -6.99 1.88
N TYR A 312 -10.85 -7.31 1.07
CA TYR A 312 -9.45 -7.40 1.46
C TYR A 312 -8.60 -6.63 0.46
N ASN A 313 -7.57 -5.96 0.95
CA ASN A 313 -6.66 -5.17 0.14
C ASN A 313 -5.22 -5.39 0.59
N ILE A 314 -4.27 -5.07 -0.29
CA ILE A 314 -2.85 -5.24 -0.03
C ILE A 314 -2.21 -3.87 0.08
N LEU A 315 -1.62 -3.58 1.25
CA LEU A 315 -1.00 -2.29 1.54
C LEU A 315 0.41 -2.48 2.12
N SER A 316 1.24 -1.46 1.92
CA SER A 316 2.58 -1.34 2.48
C SER A 316 2.69 -0.07 3.33
N GLY A 317 3.51 -0.12 4.36
CA GLY A 317 3.80 0.99 5.26
C GLY A 317 4.13 0.54 6.68
N THR A 318 4.77 1.43 7.45
CA THR A 318 4.91 1.26 8.91
C THR A 318 3.55 1.16 9.61
N SER A 319 2.51 1.73 8.97
CA SER A 319 1.10 1.53 9.31
C SER A 319 0.67 0.07 9.36
N MET A 320 1.26 -0.80 8.54
CA MET A 320 0.96 -2.24 8.54
C MET A 320 1.87 -3.00 9.50
N SER A 321 3.08 -2.51 9.76
CA SER A 321 4.00 -3.08 10.76
C SER A 321 3.52 -2.92 12.20
N CYS A 322 3.10 -1.72 12.61
CA CYS A 322 2.70 -1.45 13.99
C CYS A 322 1.55 -2.33 14.51
N PRO A 323 0.45 -2.62 13.77
CA PRO A 323 -0.59 -3.51 14.28
C PRO A 323 -0.11 -4.98 14.44
N HIS A 324 0.95 -5.41 13.74
CA HIS A 324 1.59 -6.70 14.04
C HIS A 324 2.27 -6.67 15.42
N VAL A 325 3.00 -5.59 15.74
CA VAL A 325 3.63 -5.40 17.06
C VAL A 325 2.56 -5.29 18.15
N ALA A 326 1.48 -4.55 17.92
CA ALA A 326 0.36 -4.44 18.84
C ALA A 326 -0.30 -5.80 19.12
N GLY A 327 -0.50 -6.61 18.07
CA GLY A 327 -1.01 -7.98 18.20
C GLY A 327 -0.07 -8.87 19.02
N ALA A 328 1.24 -8.79 18.78
CA ALA A 328 2.24 -9.53 19.55
C ALA A 328 2.31 -9.09 21.02
N ALA A 329 2.31 -7.78 21.29
CA ALA A 329 2.29 -7.23 22.65
C ALA A 329 1.03 -7.63 23.41
N THR A 330 -0.14 -7.58 22.76
CA THR A 330 -1.40 -8.05 23.35
C THR A 330 -1.33 -9.54 23.65
N TYR A 331 -0.75 -10.35 22.75
CA TYR A 331 -0.53 -11.77 23.00
C TYR A 331 0.38 -12.03 24.20
N VAL A 332 1.48 -11.27 24.36
CA VAL A 332 2.33 -11.38 25.57
C VAL A 332 1.52 -11.03 26.83
N LYS A 333 0.72 -9.95 26.78
CA LYS A 333 -0.16 -9.54 27.90
C LYS A 333 -1.15 -10.63 28.30
N THR A 334 -1.62 -11.51 27.40
CA THR A 334 -2.52 -12.60 27.80
C THR A 334 -1.86 -13.67 28.67
N PHE A 335 -0.53 -13.77 28.69
CA PHE A 335 0.21 -14.65 29.59
C PHE A 335 0.83 -13.91 30.77
N ARG A 336 0.89 -12.58 30.70
CA ARG A 336 1.47 -11.68 31.71
C ARG A 336 0.54 -10.48 31.89
N PRO A 337 -0.59 -10.66 32.60
CA PRO A 337 -1.60 -9.61 32.75
C PRO A 337 -1.19 -8.47 33.70
N ASP A 338 -0.20 -8.72 34.57
CA ASP A 338 0.41 -7.77 35.52
C ASP A 338 1.76 -7.24 35.01
#